data_AF-A0A5I2FFA2-F1
#
_entry.id   AF-A0A5I2FFA2-F1
#
_cell.length_a   1.000
_cell.length_b   1.000
_cell.length_c   1.000
_cell.angle_alpha   90.00
_cell.angle_beta   90.00
_cell.angle_gamma   90.00
#
_symmetry.space_group_name_H-M   'P 1'
#
loop_
_entity.id
_entity.type
_entity.pdbx_description
1 polymer ?
#
loop_
_entity_poly.entity_id
_entity_poly.type
_entity_poly.pdbx_seq_one_letter_code
_entity_poly.pdbx_strand_id
1 'polypeptide(L)'
;MENAIARKLDPPEINPIEIESVLLNRLASVGQKSYAEHMGISESTVSRRKAEGYFCNMAKELAFLGIQAAPPEAVLVSRNYLTAVEILADAGLKAERARPDALGWD
;
A
#
# COMPACT_ATOMS: atom_id res chain seq x y z
N MET A 1 -9.14 -13.21 -25.24
CA MET A 1 -10.08 -12.53 -24.32
C MET A 1 -9.24 -11.86 -23.26
N GLU A 2 -9.00 -10.55 -23.38
CA GLU A 2 -8.42 -9.76 -22.30
C GLU A 2 -9.53 -9.51 -21.27
N ASN A 3 -9.37 -10.06 -20.07
CA ASN A 3 -10.28 -9.76 -18.97
C ASN A 3 -10.12 -8.27 -18.62
N ALA A 4 -11.17 -7.48 -18.80
CA ALA A 4 -11.18 -6.03 -18.59
C ALA A 4 -10.83 -5.59 -17.13
N ILE A 5 -10.73 -6.55 -16.20
CA ILE A 5 -10.40 -6.33 -14.79
C ILE A 5 -8.90 -6.56 -14.51
N ALA A 6 -8.15 -7.19 -15.42
CA ALA A 6 -6.73 -7.44 -15.25
C ALA A 6 -5.94 -6.13 -15.39
N ARG A 7 -5.95 -5.30 -14.35
CA ARG A 7 -4.95 -4.23 -14.17
C ARG A 7 -3.58 -4.87 -14.21
N LYS A 8 -2.62 -4.21 -14.87
CA LYS A 8 -1.21 -4.65 -15.00
C LYS A 8 -0.76 -5.36 -13.72
N LEU A 9 -0.58 -6.68 -13.84
CA LEU A 9 -0.20 -7.58 -12.75
C LEU A 9 1.31 -7.54 -12.50
N ASP A 10 1.97 -6.44 -12.81
CA ASP A 10 3.39 -6.27 -12.52
C ASP A 10 3.58 -6.05 -11.01
N PRO A 11 4.70 -6.51 -10.40
CA PRO A 11 5.06 -6.12 -9.04
C PRO A 11 4.94 -4.61 -8.89
N PRO A 12 4.37 -4.10 -7.77
CA PRO A 12 4.36 -2.67 -7.55
C PRO A 12 5.81 -2.18 -7.61
N GLU A 13 6.07 -1.18 -8.45
CA GLU A 13 7.39 -0.55 -8.51
C GLU A 13 7.66 0.10 -7.15
N ILE A 14 8.68 -0.40 -6.45
CA ILE A 14 9.01 0.11 -5.13
C ILE A 14 9.75 1.44 -5.32
N ASN A 15 9.01 2.52 -5.13
CA ASN A 15 9.51 3.87 -5.31
C ASN A 15 10.05 4.44 -3.97
N PRO A 16 11.36 4.77 -3.88
CA PRO A 16 11.92 5.39 -2.68
C PRO A 16 11.21 6.69 -2.26
N ILE A 17 10.71 7.47 -3.22
CA ILE A 17 10.03 8.75 -2.95
C ILE A 17 8.71 8.50 -2.21
N GLU A 18 7.98 7.46 -2.59
CA GLU A 18 6.72 7.08 -1.95
C GLU A 18 6.97 6.56 -0.53
N ILE A 19 8.00 5.73 -0.34
CA ILE A 19 8.40 5.25 0.98
C ILE A 19 8.79 6.42 1.89
N GLU A 20 9.60 7.35 1.40
CA GLU A 20 9.99 8.55 2.16
C GLU A 20 8.76 9.37 2.59
N SER A 21 7.82 9.57 1.67
CA SER A 21 6.56 10.26 1.96
C SER A 21 5.77 9.56 3.07
N VAL A 22 5.65 8.22 3.02
CA VAL A 22 5.00 7.43 4.08
C VAL A 22 5.70 7.63 5.42
N LEU A 23 7.05 7.55 5.46
CA LEU A 23 7.83 7.73 6.69
C LEU A 23 7.63 9.14 7.29
N LEU A 24 7.70 10.18 6.45
CA LEU A 24 7.56 11.57 6.90
C LEU A 24 6.13 11.89 7.35
N ASN A 25 5.11 11.39 6.64
CA ASN A 25 3.71 11.55 7.01
C ASN A 25 3.39 10.84 8.34
N ARG A 26 3.92 9.63 8.54
CA ARG A 26 3.78 8.92 9.82
C ARG A 26 4.50 9.65 10.95
N LEU A 27 5.69 10.19 10.70
CA LEU A 27 6.40 11.00 11.70
C LEU A 27 5.64 12.29 12.04
N ALA A 28 4.96 12.92 11.07
CA ALA A 28 4.10 14.06 11.32
C ALA A 28 2.85 13.68 12.14
N SER A 29 2.24 12.52 11.85
CA SER A 29 1.06 12.00 12.56
C SER A 29 1.34 11.60 14.00
N VAL A 30 2.49 10.94 14.27
CA VAL A 30 2.90 10.54 15.63
C VAL A 30 3.46 11.73 16.42
N GLY A 31 4.07 12.70 15.73
CA GLY A 31 4.69 13.88 16.32
C GLY A 31 6.18 13.65 16.64
N GLN A 32 6.99 14.68 16.39
CA GLN A 32 8.45 14.60 16.54
C GLN A 32 8.87 14.36 17.99
N LYS A 33 8.18 14.98 18.95
CA LYS A 33 8.44 14.79 20.39
C LYS A 33 8.23 13.35 20.84
N SER A 34 7.09 12.75 20.52
CA SER A 34 6.80 11.36 20.89
C SER A 34 7.77 10.38 20.23
N TYR A 35 8.11 10.62 18.95
CA TYR A 35 9.13 9.85 18.25
C TYR A 35 10.51 10.00 18.90
N ALA A 36 10.91 11.21 19.29
CA ALA A 36 12.18 11.50 19.94
C ALA A 36 12.31 10.79 21.29
N GLU A 37 11.26 10.88 22.12
CA GLU A 37 11.15 10.19 23.41
C GLU A 37 11.27 8.67 23.23
N HIS A 38 10.57 8.09 22.26
CA HIS A 38 10.62 6.65 21.99
C HIS A 38 11.99 6.18 21.48
N MET A 39 12.67 7.01 20.69
CA MET A 39 13.98 6.71 20.12
C MET A 39 15.15 7.07 21.05
N GLY A 40 14.88 7.65 22.23
CA GLY A 40 15.91 8.09 23.17
C GLY A 40 16.80 9.23 22.64
N ILE A 41 16.27 10.06 21.74
CA ILE A 41 16.99 11.19 21.12
C ILE A 41 16.28 12.50 21.41
N SER A 42 16.95 13.63 21.15
CA SER A 42 16.33 14.94 21.29
C SER A 42 15.45 15.29 20.07
N GLU A 43 14.42 16.11 20.28
CA GLU A 43 13.56 16.58 19.19
C GLU A 43 14.34 17.37 18.13
N SER A 44 15.37 18.13 18.54
CA SER A 44 16.24 18.84 17.61
C SER A 44 17.09 17.89 16.75
N THR A 45 17.45 16.71 17.27
CA THR A 45 18.08 15.63 16.49
C THR A 45 17.11 15.09 15.43
N VAL A 46 15.82 14.93 15.74
CA VAL A 46 14.79 14.49 14.78
C VAL A 46 14.65 15.49 13.64
N SER A 47 14.55 16.77 13.97
CA SER A 47 14.48 17.84 12.97
C SER A 47 15.74 17.87 12.09
N ARG A 48 16.93 17.68 12.69
CA ARG A 48 18.19 17.62 11.94
C ARG A 48 18.24 16.43 10.98
N ARG A 49 17.83 15.24 11.42
CA ARG A 49 17.74 14.03 10.57
C ARG A 49 16.86 14.25 9.34
N LYS A 50 15.74 14.97 9.49
CA LYS A 50 14.91 15.35 8.34
C LYS A 50 15.68 16.22 7.34
N ALA A 51 16.35 17.25 7.84
CA ALA A 51 17.12 18.18 6.99
C ALA A 51 18.33 17.51 6.31
N GLU A 52 18.96 16.53 6.97
CA GLU A 52 20.11 15.78 6.46
C GLU A 52 19.72 14.63 5.51
N GLY A 53 18.43 14.45 5.21
CA GLY A 53 17.97 13.42 4.28
C GLY A 53 18.03 11.99 4.84
N TYR A 54 18.02 11.82 6.17
CA TYR A 54 18.04 10.50 6.81
C TYR A 54 16.90 9.59 6.32
N PHE A 55 15.68 10.13 6.22
CA PHE A 55 14.51 9.38 5.76
C PHE A 55 14.58 9.04 4.26
N CYS A 56 15.17 9.92 3.45
CA CYS A 56 15.44 9.65 2.04
C CYS A 56 16.41 8.47 1.87
N ASN A 57 17.50 8.46 2.64
CA ASN A 57 18.49 7.37 2.58
C ASN A 57 17.89 6.04 3.06
N MET A 58 17.14 6.07 4.16
CA MET A 58 16.39 4.91 4.64
C MET A 58 15.40 4.39 3.59
N ALA A 59 14.68 5.29 2.91
CA ALA A 59 13.74 4.89 1.86
C ALA A 59 14.44 4.24 0.65
N LYS A 60 15.63 4.74 0.27
CA LYS A 60 16.46 4.11 -0.77
C LYS A 60 16.94 2.72 -0.36
N GLU A 61 17.37 2.54 0.88
CA GLU A 61 17.78 1.25 1.42
C GLU A 61 16.61 0.26 1.42
N LEU A 62 15.43 0.67 1.90
CA LEU A 62 14.23 -0.16 1.89
C LEU A 62 13.83 -0.56 0.47
N ALA A 63 13.87 0.39 -0.47
CA ALA A 63 13.57 0.11 -1.87
C ALA A 63 14.56 -0.87 -2.50
N PHE A 64 15.86 -0.70 -2.22
CA PHE A 64 16.91 -1.61 -2.70
C PHE A 64 16.75 -3.03 -2.16
N LEU A 65 16.33 -3.16 -0.89
CA LEU A 65 16.05 -4.45 -0.25
C LEU A 65 14.71 -5.07 -0.69
N GLY A 66 13.93 -4.38 -1.53
CA GLY A 66 12.62 -4.85 -1.96
C GLY A 66 11.54 -4.81 -0.87
N ILE A 67 11.73 -3.97 0.16
CA ILE A 67 10.81 -3.84 1.29
C ILE A 67 9.80 -2.74 1.00
N GLN A 68 8.53 -3.10 0.97
CA GLN A 68 7.44 -2.14 0.89
C GLN A 68 7.09 -1.60 2.28
N ALA A 69 7.05 -0.27 2.40
CA ALA A 69 6.52 0.40 3.58
C ALA A 69 5.10 0.90 3.28
N ALA A 70 4.15 0.52 4.11
CA ALA A 70 2.78 1.02 4.04
C ALA A 70 2.34 1.44 5.45
N PRO A 71 1.46 2.45 5.56
CA PRO A 71 0.96 2.84 6.86
C PRO A 71 0.01 1.76 7.42
N PRO A 72 -0.20 1.67 8.74
CA PRO A 72 -0.95 0.57 9.37
C PRO A 72 -2.40 0.43 8.88
N GLU A 73 -3.02 1.52 8.47
CA GLU A 73 -4.37 1.55 7.90
C GLU A 73 -4.46 0.97 6.48
N ALA A 74 -3.34 0.80 5.79
CA ALA A 74 -3.30 0.19 4.47
C ALA A 74 -3.31 -1.34 4.57
N VAL A 75 -4.26 -1.96 3.87
CA VAL A 75 -4.33 -3.41 3.77
C VAL A 75 -3.38 -3.88 2.66
N LEU A 76 -2.30 -4.55 3.04
CA LEU A 76 -1.40 -5.23 2.09
C LEU A 76 -1.92 -6.64 1.85
N VAL A 77 -2.29 -6.93 0.61
CA VAL A 77 -2.74 -8.25 0.17
C VAL A 77 -1.76 -8.84 -0.82
N SER A 78 -1.60 -10.16 -0.78
CA SER A 78 -0.78 -10.85 -1.76
C SER A 78 -1.42 -10.74 -3.14
N ARG A 79 -0.57 -10.80 -4.18
CA ARG A 79 -1.04 -10.86 -5.57
C ARG A 79 -2.05 -11.98 -5.78
N ASN A 80 -1.73 -13.17 -5.28
CA ASN A 80 -2.58 -14.35 -5.45
C ASN A 80 -3.96 -14.14 -4.85
N TYR A 81 -4.03 -13.43 -3.71
CA TYR A 81 -5.30 -13.09 -3.09
C TYR A 81 -6.12 -12.12 -3.97
N LEU A 82 -5.50 -11.04 -4.46
CA LEU A 82 -6.18 -10.11 -5.37
C LEU A 82 -6.69 -10.79 -6.64
N THR A 83 -5.84 -11.59 -7.29
CA THR A 83 -6.23 -12.34 -8.50
C THR A 83 -7.38 -13.31 -8.20
N ALA A 84 -7.35 -14.00 -7.06
CA ALA A 84 -8.45 -14.90 -6.67
C ALA A 84 -9.77 -14.12 -6.48
N VAL A 85 -9.72 -12.96 -5.82
CA VAL A 85 -10.90 -12.10 -5.63
C VAL A 85 -11.44 -11.57 -6.96
N GLU A 86 -10.56 -11.15 -7.88
CA GLU A 86 -10.95 -10.70 -9.23
C GLU A 86 -11.65 -11.81 -10.02
N ILE A 87 -11.10 -13.04 -9.99
CA ILE A 87 -11.71 -14.21 -10.64
C ILE A 87 -13.09 -14.50 -10.04
N LEU A 88 -13.22 -14.47 -8.72
CA LEU A 88 -14.49 -14.70 -8.04
C LEU A 88 -15.52 -13.62 -8.36
N ALA A 89 -15.10 -12.35 -8.42
CA ALA A 89 -15.97 -11.24 -8.79
C ALA A 89 -16.47 -11.38 -10.24
N ASP A 90 -15.60 -11.70 -11.19
CA ASP A 90 -15.98 -11.95 -12.58
C ASP A 90 -16.95 -13.14 -12.71
N ALA A 91 -16.69 -14.23 -11.98
CA ALA A 91 -17.58 -15.38 -11.94
C ALA A 91 -18.97 -15.01 -11.37
N GLY A 92 -19.02 -14.22 -10.29
CA GLY A 92 -20.26 -13.73 -9.70
C GLY A 92 -21.05 -12.82 -10.66
N LEU A 93 -20.37 -11.89 -11.34
CA LEU A 93 -21.01 -11.02 -12.34
C LEU A 93 -21.58 -11.81 -13.53
N LYS A 94 -20.88 -12.85 -13.98
CA LYS A 94 -21.38 -13.75 -15.02
C LYS A 94 -22.60 -14.54 -14.54
N ALA A 95 -22.57 -15.03 -13.30
CA ALA A 95 -23.70 -15.74 -12.70
C ALA A 95 -24.94 -14.83 -12.58
N GLU A 96 -24.78 -13.58 -12.17
CA GLU A 96 -25.90 -12.63 -12.07
C GLU A 96 -26.49 -12.30 -13.45
N ARG A 97 -25.66 -12.17 -14.50
CA ARG A 97 -26.14 -11.95 -15.87
C ARG A 97 -26.85 -13.16 -16.46
N ALA A 98 -26.44 -14.36 -16.06
CA ALA A 98 -27.05 -15.62 -16.48
C ALA A 98 -28.26 -16.00 -15.61
N ARG A 99 -28.54 -15.21 -14.57
CA ARG A 99 -29.70 -15.39 -13.72
C ARG A 99 -30.94 -15.22 -14.60
N PRO A 100 -31.80 -16.24 -14.70
CA PRO A 100 -33.02 -16.11 -15.48
C PRO A 100 -33.82 -14.92 -14.95
N ASP A 101 -34.31 -14.06 -15.84
CA ASP A 101 -35.37 -13.12 -15.50
C ASP A 101 -36.46 -13.91 -14.80
N ALA A 102 -36.93 -13.38 -13.66
CA ALA A 102 -37.86 -14.05 -12.76
C ALA A 102 -38.82 -14.92 -13.56
N LEU A 103 -38.72 -16.25 -13.38
CA LEU A 103 -39.47 -17.25 -14.14
C LEU A 103 -40.83 -16.65 -14.50
N GLY A 104 -41.08 -16.48 -15.80
CA GLY A 104 -42.39 -16.08 -16.30
C GLY A 104 -43.41 -17.07 -15.76
N TRP A 105 -44.07 -16.71 -14.67
CA TRP A 105 -45.30 -17.30 -14.20
C TRP A 105 -46.42 -16.34 -14.60
N ASP A 106 -46.69 -16.29 -15.90
CA ASP A 106 -48.02 -15.96 -16.45
C ASP A 106 -48.49 -17.18 -17.25
#